data_AF-A0A183SNK3-F1
#
_entry.id   AF-A0A183SNK3-F1
#
_cell.length_a   1.000
_cell.length_b   1.000
_cell.length_c   1.000
_cell.angle_alpha   90.00
_cell.angle_beta   90.00
_cell.angle_gamma   90.00
#
_symmetry.space_group_name_H-M   'P 1'
#
loop_
_entity.id
_entity.type
_entity.pdbx_description
1 polymer ?
#
loop_
_entity_poly.entity_id
_entity_poly.type
_entity_poly.pdbx_seq_one_letter_code
_entity_poly.pdbx_strand_id
1 'polypeptide(L)'
;MTTDRIDVVTTSPTLFSEDIFKFWIDGMTEVFLLVDECVKALQNHPDVTQFSLTPDLLRSSINDEYAQFSLLEPAMHHPDTFVSPPSRCFLDVRTRRHLVSQYYSLDDSVLRELTGSKLSTRFRRDLTEVAERSGVRLNSCRRQYENLRRVARLAEDSPGKLTDIIKKFFVLPQSLAEAYTAMIFISANRFETSKRCFANASFADFAYCAEQLMTYWTSSNTEPKPDAPVDLELDFEFCGELKALKLLSEKVACAERHKSLVLRQVNTLVSTDCLSDLESNFKTLSKVIITIATGLSHAREVRDIFLDIVEKLIEPVVAAQWTYQDFSTFLTAFDEALRILPPARYDQFYPVVNAPVAASNRYPTLTRGSSKLGSSQRPHPGNRNNRRAKPGGGLRCCGQLEGVGASYTFWSGRPKAERRDAGVTFAIWNDIVGRLPCLSQGINDRLMSLRLPLRGDKFATIISAYAPLMTSSDAAKDKFYEDRHTLLATVPKTNKLIVLGDFNACVGTDHAAWQGVLGPHGLGGCTDNGLLQRTCAEHYLLLINTF
;
A
#
# COMPACT_ATOMS: atom_id res chain seq x y z
N MET A 1 -4.50 -38.09 -4.10
CA MET A 1 -5.53 -37.64 -3.14
C MET A 1 -5.27 -36.18 -2.85
N THR A 2 -6.08 -35.28 -3.41
CA THR A 2 -6.03 -33.84 -3.09
C THR A 2 -6.59 -33.66 -1.69
N THR A 3 -5.71 -33.39 -0.73
CA THR A 3 -6.09 -32.92 0.61
C THR A 3 -6.73 -31.55 0.44
N ASP A 4 -8.05 -31.48 0.63
CA ASP A 4 -8.78 -30.22 0.82
C ASP A 4 -8.15 -29.53 2.04
N ARG A 5 -7.22 -28.59 1.81
CA ARG A 5 -6.64 -27.73 2.85
C ARG A 5 -7.75 -26.84 3.40
N ILE A 6 -8.10 -27.03 4.66
CA ILE A 6 -8.91 -26.09 5.43
C ILE A 6 -7.91 -25.28 6.26
N ASP A 7 -7.70 -24.03 5.87
CA ASP A 7 -6.87 -23.10 6.64
C ASP A 7 -7.69 -22.63 7.85
N VAL A 8 -7.33 -23.11 9.04
CA VAL A 8 -7.94 -22.71 10.32
C VAL A 8 -6.99 -21.72 10.97
N VAL A 9 -7.41 -20.46 11.10
CA VAL A 9 -6.68 -19.42 11.84
C VAL A 9 -7.25 -19.33 13.25
N THR A 10 -6.45 -19.71 14.24
CA THR A 10 -6.77 -19.55 15.66
C THR A 10 -6.25 -18.19 16.13
N THR A 11 -7.19 -17.26 16.39
CA THR A 11 -6.86 -15.87 16.73
C THR A 11 -6.71 -15.68 18.24
N SER A 12 -5.52 -16.01 18.77
CA SER A 12 -4.92 -15.12 19.77
C SER A 12 -4.51 -13.82 19.06
N PRO A 13 -4.38 -12.66 19.74
CA PRO A 13 -3.87 -11.46 19.08
C PRO A 13 -2.54 -11.82 18.44
N THR A 14 -2.49 -11.84 17.11
CA THR A 14 -1.28 -12.16 16.36
C THR A 14 -0.27 -11.10 16.74
N LEU A 15 0.69 -11.47 17.58
CA LEU A 15 1.88 -10.67 17.80
C LEU A 15 2.58 -10.67 16.44
N PHE A 16 2.52 -9.52 15.79
CA PHE A 16 3.16 -9.29 14.51
C PHE A 16 4.57 -8.77 14.77
N SER A 17 5.57 -9.51 14.31
CA SER A 17 6.97 -9.14 14.33
C SER A 17 7.32 -8.37 13.07
N GLU A 18 7.64 -7.09 13.26
CA GLU A 18 8.11 -6.22 12.19
C GLU A 18 9.41 -6.73 11.55
N ASP A 19 10.29 -7.34 12.35
CA ASP A 19 11.55 -7.89 11.88
C ASP A 19 11.32 -9.07 10.93
N ILE A 20 10.46 -10.03 11.32
CA ILE A 20 10.16 -11.21 10.48
C ILE A 20 9.50 -10.77 9.17
N PHE A 21 8.62 -9.77 9.22
CA PHE A 21 8.04 -9.19 8.03
C PHE A 21 9.08 -8.51 7.14
N LYS A 22 10.03 -7.80 7.74
CA LYS A 22 11.15 -7.17 7.02
C LYS A 22 11.97 -8.22 6.26
N PHE A 23 12.34 -9.32 6.90
CA PHE A 23 13.05 -10.41 6.24
C PHE A 23 12.25 -11.03 5.08
N TRP A 24 10.93 -11.11 5.24
CA TRP A 24 10.03 -11.59 4.19
C TRP A 24 10.00 -10.66 2.97
N ILE A 25 9.83 -9.34 3.17
CA ILE A 25 9.84 -8.35 2.06
C ILE A 25 11.23 -8.19 1.43
N ASP A 26 12.30 -8.41 2.21
CA ASP A 26 13.69 -8.43 1.75
C ASP A 26 14.01 -9.71 0.95
N GLY A 27 13.05 -10.64 0.84
CA GLY A 27 13.06 -11.75 -0.09
C GLY A 27 13.88 -12.96 0.37
N MET A 28 14.06 -13.13 1.68
CA MET A 28 14.88 -14.19 2.26
C MET A 28 14.26 -15.58 2.03
N THR A 29 14.94 -16.47 1.28
CA THR A 29 14.44 -17.83 1.03
C THR A 29 14.98 -18.86 2.02
N GLU A 30 16.11 -18.54 2.66
CA GLU A 30 16.78 -19.40 3.64
C GLU A 30 16.11 -19.24 5.01
N VAL A 31 14.82 -19.58 5.08
CA VAL A 31 13.98 -19.41 6.28
C VAL A 31 14.61 -20.09 7.50
N PHE A 32 15.33 -21.20 7.31
CA PHE A 32 16.06 -21.85 8.40
C PHE A 32 17.10 -20.93 9.07
N LEU A 33 17.89 -20.18 8.30
CA LEU A 33 18.92 -19.27 8.84
C LEU A 33 18.28 -18.08 9.55
N LEU A 34 17.22 -17.52 8.95
CA LEU A 34 16.40 -16.48 9.56
C LEU A 34 15.91 -16.93 10.94
N VAL A 35 15.29 -18.11 10.98
CA VAL A 35 14.65 -18.60 12.19
C VAL A 35 15.70 -18.83 13.27
N ASP A 36 16.86 -19.39 12.94
CA ASP A 36 17.95 -19.55 13.91
C ASP A 36 18.47 -18.21 14.44
N GLU A 37 18.54 -17.17 13.61
CA GLU A 37 18.93 -15.82 14.04
C GLU A 37 17.88 -15.19 14.96
N CYS A 38 16.60 -15.24 14.58
CA CYS A 38 15.49 -14.74 15.38
C CYS A 38 15.35 -15.50 16.71
N VAL A 39 15.53 -16.82 16.71
CA VAL A 39 15.52 -17.63 17.94
C VAL A 39 16.66 -17.19 18.86
N LYS A 40 17.88 -16.98 18.36
CA LYS A 40 19.00 -16.48 19.17
C LYS A 40 18.73 -15.10 19.76
N ALA A 41 18.12 -14.20 19.00
CA ALA A 41 17.75 -12.87 19.48
C ALA A 41 16.68 -12.94 20.59
N LEU A 42 15.69 -13.81 20.43
CA LEU A 42 14.58 -13.97 21.37
C LEU A 42 14.91 -14.80 22.61
N GLN A 43 15.95 -15.65 22.58
CA GLN A 43 16.33 -16.53 23.68
C GLN A 43 16.51 -15.82 25.03
N ASN A 44 16.94 -14.56 25.01
CA ASN A 44 17.15 -13.75 26.22
C ASN A 44 15.95 -12.87 26.59
N HIS A 45 14.85 -12.94 25.85
CA HIS A 45 13.67 -12.12 26.11
C HIS A 45 13.00 -12.55 27.44
N PRO A 46 12.58 -11.60 28.30
CA PRO A 46 11.95 -11.92 29.59
C PRO A 46 10.78 -12.88 29.44
N ASP A 47 9.96 -12.71 28.39
CA ASP A 47 8.80 -13.57 28.12
C ASP A 47 9.19 -15.02 27.81
N VAL A 48 10.34 -15.28 27.19
CA VAL A 48 10.79 -16.65 26.91
C VAL A 48 11.03 -17.41 28.22
N THR A 49 11.64 -16.75 29.19
CA THR A 49 11.85 -17.33 30.53
C THR A 49 10.55 -17.40 31.34
N GLN A 50 9.71 -16.36 31.29
CA GLN A 50 8.43 -16.30 31.99
C GLN A 50 7.45 -17.38 31.53
N PHE A 51 7.37 -17.64 30.22
CA PHE A 51 6.45 -18.61 29.63
C PHE A 51 7.10 -19.97 29.34
N SER A 52 8.37 -20.16 29.70
CA SER A 52 9.13 -21.40 29.46
C SER A 52 9.10 -21.84 27.98
N LEU A 53 9.25 -20.88 27.06
CA LEU A 53 9.21 -21.14 25.62
C LEU A 53 10.48 -21.90 25.20
N THR A 54 10.31 -23.04 24.55
CA THR A 54 11.44 -23.84 24.05
C THR A 54 11.97 -23.24 22.74
N PRO A 55 13.27 -23.43 22.42
CA PRO A 55 13.82 -22.99 21.12
C PRO A 55 13.06 -23.56 19.92
N ASP A 56 12.53 -24.77 20.03
CA ASP A 56 11.76 -25.41 18.95
C ASP A 56 10.37 -24.76 18.77
N LEU A 57 9.71 -24.36 19.86
CA LEU A 57 8.44 -23.64 19.79
C LEU A 57 8.63 -22.22 19.22
N LEU A 58 9.71 -21.54 19.59
CA LEU A 58 10.09 -20.27 18.95
C LEU A 58 10.32 -20.48 17.45
N ARG A 59 11.05 -21.53 17.07
CA ARG A 59 11.29 -21.89 15.66
C ARG A 59 9.99 -22.16 14.91
N SER A 60 9.06 -22.92 15.50
CA SER A 60 7.75 -23.18 14.88
C SER A 60 6.95 -21.90 14.71
N SER A 61 6.85 -21.09 15.76
CA SER A 61 6.12 -19.80 15.73
C SER A 61 6.65 -18.84 14.67
N ILE A 62 7.98 -18.70 14.53
CA ILE A 62 8.60 -17.83 13.52
C ILE A 62 8.34 -18.36 12.11
N ASN A 63 8.41 -19.68 11.90
CA ASN A 63 8.10 -20.30 10.61
C ASN A 63 6.63 -20.08 10.23
N ASP A 64 5.71 -20.27 11.17
CA ASP A 64 4.29 -20.07 10.95
C ASP A 64 3.99 -18.60 10.63
N GLU A 65 4.58 -17.66 11.37
CA GLU A 65 4.43 -16.24 11.10
C GLU A 65 4.97 -15.85 9.72
N TYR A 66 6.16 -16.34 9.35
CA TYR A 66 6.75 -16.12 8.04
C TYR A 66 5.86 -16.68 6.90
N ALA A 67 5.28 -17.86 7.11
CA ALA A 67 4.36 -18.48 6.15
C ALA A 67 3.04 -17.70 6.03
N GLN A 68 2.53 -17.13 7.13
CA GLN A 68 1.31 -16.34 7.15
C GLN A 68 1.38 -15.10 6.25
N PHE A 69 2.55 -14.49 6.05
CA PHE A 69 2.67 -13.34 5.14
C PHE A 69 2.33 -13.68 3.69
N SER A 70 2.59 -14.91 3.26
CA SER A 70 2.17 -15.39 1.94
C SER A 70 0.64 -15.50 1.80
N LEU A 71 -0.07 -15.71 2.91
CA LEU A 71 -1.54 -15.71 2.95
C LEU A 71 -2.11 -14.28 2.95
N LEU A 72 -1.39 -13.32 3.53
CA LEU A 72 -1.76 -11.90 3.57
C LEU A 72 -1.41 -11.15 2.29
N GLU A 73 -0.42 -11.62 1.53
CA GLU A 73 0.07 -10.98 0.31
C GLU A 73 -1.04 -10.61 -0.70
N PRO A 74 -1.97 -11.53 -1.08
CA PRO A 74 -3.03 -11.18 -2.03
C PRO A 74 -3.94 -10.04 -1.54
N ALA A 75 -4.12 -9.90 -0.23
CA ALA A 75 -4.87 -8.80 0.34
C ALA A 75 -4.11 -7.47 0.23
N MET A 76 -2.79 -7.47 0.41
CA MET A 76 -1.93 -6.30 0.22
C MET A 76 -1.84 -5.84 -1.25
N HIS A 77 -2.24 -6.67 -2.22
CA HIS A 77 -2.38 -6.23 -3.61
C HIS A 77 -3.55 -5.25 -3.82
N HIS A 78 -4.48 -5.17 -2.86
CA HIS A 78 -5.62 -4.24 -2.85
C HIS A 78 -5.65 -3.42 -1.54
N PRO A 79 -4.74 -2.45 -1.36
CA PRO A 79 -4.53 -1.80 -0.06
C PRO A 79 -5.73 -1.01 0.47
N ASP A 80 -6.46 -0.32 -0.42
CA ASP A 80 -7.68 0.42 -0.07
C ASP A 80 -8.69 -0.48 0.65
N THR A 81 -8.91 -1.68 0.13
CA THR A 81 -9.83 -2.68 0.67
C THR A 81 -9.24 -3.36 1.90
N PHE A 82 -7.93 -3.64 1.88
CA PHE A 82 -7.25 -4.26 3.01
C PHE A 82 -7.28 -3.37 4.26
N VAL A 83 -7.07 -2.06 4.11
CA VAL A 83 -7.04 -1.08 5.20
C VAL A 83 -8.44 -0.61 5.59
N SER A 84 -9.35 -0.40 4.65
CA SER A 84 -10.68 0.13 4.93
C SER A 84 -11.54 -0.84 5.75
N PRO A 85 -12.26 -0.38 6.78
CA PRO A 85 -13.28 -1.18 7.44
C PRO A 85 -14.53 -1.37 6.54
N PRO A 86 -15.21 -2.54 6.58
CA PRO A 86 -14.88 -3.74 7.33
C PRO A 86 -13.92 -4.65 6.55
N SER A 87 -12.66 -4.74 7.00
CA SER A 87 -11.70 -5.70 6.46
C SER A 87 -11.91 -7.07 7.11
N ARG A 88 -11.66 -8.14 6.35
CA ARG A 88 -11.75 -9.54 6.82
C ARG A 88 -10.56 -9.95 7.68
N CYS A 89 -9.56 -9.07 7.83
CA CYS A 89 -8.34 -9.30 8.60
C CYS A 89 -8.51 -8.81 10.04
N PHE A 90 -8.12 -9.64 11.02
CA PHE A 90 -8.20 -9.33 12.45
C PHE A 90 -7.16 -8.31 12.94
N LEU A 91 -6.23 -7.90 12.07
CA LEU A 91 -5.25 -6.86 12.38
C LEU A 91 -5.94 -5.49 12.49
N ASP A 92 -5.47 -4.67 13.43
CA ASP A 92 -5.98 -3.30 13.55
C ASP A 92 -5.59 -2.45 12.33
N VAL A 93 -6.29 -1.33 12.12
CA VAL A 93 -6.11 -0.47 10.95
C VAL A 93 -4.70 0.11 10.86
N ARG A 94 -4.05 0.41 12.00
CA ARG A 94 -2.70 1.00 12.02
C ARG A 94 -1.69 -0.04 11.56
N THR A 95 -1.74 -1.25 12.12
CA THR A 95 -0.88 -2.37 11.68
C THR A 95 -1.06 -2.67 10.21
N ARG A 96 -2.31 -2.72 9.71
CA ARG A 96 -2.57 -2.95 8.28
C ARG A 96 -2.00 -1.85 7.37
N ARG A 97 -2.07 -0.58 7.76
CA ARG A 97 -1.42 0.52 7.03
C ARG A 97 0.09 0.39 7.03
N HIS A 98 0.67 0.01 8.17
CA HIS A 98 2.10 -0.20 8.30
C HIS A 98 2.59 -1.32 7.37
N LEU A 99 1.90 -2.46 7.35
CA LEU A 99 2.16 -3.56 6.44
C LEU A 99 2.14 -3.14 4.98
N VAL A 100 1.12 -2.39 4.57
CA VAL A 100 1.02 -1.87 3.21
C VAL A 100 2.20 -0.95 2.90
N SER A 101 2.51 -0.01 3.79
CA SER A 101 3.62 0.92 3.58
C SER A 101 4.96 0.19 3.41
N GLN A 102 5.20 -0.83 4.23
CA GLN A 102 6.41 -1.66 4.16
C GLN A 102 6.40 -2.58 2.93
N TYR A 103 5.26 -3.19 2.58
CA TYR A 103 5.13 -4.03 1.40
C TYR A 103 5.29 -3.27 0.07
N TYR A 104 4.96 -1.98 0.04
CA TYR A 104 5.17 -1.10 -1.12
C TYR A 104 6.48 -0.31 -1.04
N SER A 105 7.32 -0.54 -0.03
CA SER A 105 8.63 0.11 0.07
C SER A 105 9.46 -0.13 -1.20
N LEU A 106 10.21 0.89 -1.60
CA LEU A 106 11.10 0.87 -2.75
C LEU A 106 12.53 1.10 -2.27
N ASP A 107 13.47 0.39 -2.87
CA ASP A 107 14.90 0.55 -2.65
C ASP A 107 15.51 1.42 -3.75
N ASP A 108 16.22 2.48 -3.37
CA ASP A 108 16.76 3.46 -4.32
C ASP A 108 17.74 2.84 -5.33
N SER A 109 18.49 1.81 -4.94
CA SER A 109 19.42 1.13 -5.85
C SER A 109 18.68 0.29 -6.90
N VAL A 110 17.58 -0.35 -6.49
CA VAL A 110 16.68 -1.07 -7.40
C VAL A 110 15.99 -0.09 -8.33
N LEU A 111 15.47 1.03 -7.81
CA LEU A 111 14.85 2.06 -8.63
C LEU A 111 15.84 2.62 -9.65
N ARG A 112 17.06 2.95 -9.23
CA ARG A 112 18.12 3.46 -10.11
C ARG A 112 18.41 2.52 -11.28
N GLU A 113 18.48 1.22 -11.02
CA GLU A 113 18.66 0.22 -12.06
C GLU A 113 17.42 0.09 -12.94
N LEU A 114 16.21 0.19 -12.39
CA LEU A 114 14.96 0.13 -13.14
C LEU A 114 14.67 1.39 -13.97
N THR A 115 15.24 2.54 -13.62
CA THR A 115 15.07 3.81 -14.35
C THR A 115 15.42 3.63 -15.83
N GLY A 116 14.56 4.12 -16.73
CA GLY A 116 14.73 4.00 -18.19
C GLY A 116 14.22 2.69 -18.79
N SER A 117 13.78 1.72 -17.97
CA SER A 117 13.06 0.54 -18.46
C SER A 117 11.58 0.79 -18.68
N LYS A 118 11.02 0.16 -19.71
CA LYS A 118 9.56 0.09 -19.87
C LYS A 118 8.96 -0.83 -18.82
N LEU A 119 7.99 -0.32 -18.05
CA LEU A 119 7.10 -1.13 -17.21
C LEU A 119 6.12 -1.91 -18.10
N SER A 120 6.59 -3.00 -18.73
CA SER A 120 5.82 -3.80 -19.68
C SER A 120 5.09 -4.97 -19.01
N THR A 121 3.97 -5.40 -19.59
CA THR A 121 3.28 -6.63 -19.17
C THR A 121 4.04 -7.91 -19.52
N ARG A 122 4.78 -7.90 -20.63
CA ARG A 122 5.80 -8.90 -20.97
C ARG A 122 7.16 -8.33 -20.63
N PHE A 123 7.68 -8.76 -19.49
CA PHE A 123 8.95 -8.30 -18.94
C PHE A 123 10.13 -8.70 -19.88
N ARG A 124 11.08 -7.78 -20.10
CA ARG A 124 12.23 -7.99 -21.02
C ARG A 124 13.61 -7.80 -20.37
N ARG A 125 13.71 -7.25 -19.15
CA ARG A 125 14.99 -7.18 -18.42
C ARG A 125 15.17 -8.46 -17.62
N ASP A 126 16.40 -8.80 -17.24
CA ASP A 126 16.60 -9.87 -16.27
C ASP A 126 16.58 -9.23 -14.88
N LEU A 127 15.58 -9.55 -14.04
CA LEU A 127 15.60 -9.09 -12.64
C LEU A 127 16.80 -9.66 -11.89
N THR A 128 17.41 -10.73 -12.40
CA THR A 128 18.68 -11.28 -11.89
C THR A 128 19.79 -10.24 -12.02
N GLU A 129 19.93 -9.60 -13.19
CA GLU A 129 20.94 -8.57 -13.41
C GLU A 129 20.69 -7.33 -12.53
N VAL A 130 19.42 -6.93 -12.37
CA VAL A 130 19.04 -5.85 -11.45
C VAL A 130 19.41 -6.20 -10.01
N ALA A 131 19.13 -7.43 -9.58
CA ALA A 131 19.49 -7.93 -8.25
C ALA A 131 21.01 -7.95 -8.04
N GLU A 132 21.78 -8.39 -9.03
CA GLU A 132 23.24 -8.40 -8.98
C GLU A 132 23.83 -6.98 -8.86
N ARG A 133 23.31 -6.02 -9.62
CA ARG A 133 23.81 -4.63 -9.62
C ARG A 133 23.39 -3.83 -8.40
N SER A 134 22.15 -4.00 -7.96
CA SER A 134 21.63 -3.32 -6.76
C SER A 134 22.15 -3.94 -5.46
N GLY A 135 22.57 -5.21 -5.48
CA GLY A 135 22.86 -5.98 -4.27
C GLY A 135 21.61 -6.39 -3.49
N VAL A 136 20.42 -6.13 -4.02
CA VAL A 136 19.14 -6.51 -3.42
C VAL A 136 18.72 -7.89 -3.90
N ARG A 137 18.16 -8.71 -3.01
CA ARG A 137 17.74 -10.08 -3.35
C ARG A 137 16.68 -10.08 -4.45
N LEU A 138 16.77 -11.06 -5.35
CA LEU A 138 15.88 -11.22 -6.51
C LEU A 138 14.38 -11.16 -6.15
N ASN A 139 13.97 -11.78 -5.05
CA ASN A 139 12.56 -11.77 -4.63
C ASN A 139 12.08 -10.38 -4.18
N SER A 140 12.93 -9.59 -3.51
CA SER A 140 12.62 -8.20 -3.18
C SER A 140 12.57 -7.34 -4.43
N CYS A 141 13.52 -7.50 -5.36
CA CYS A 141 13.48 -6.82 -6.67
C CYS A 141 12.18 -7.14 -7.43
N ARG A 142 11.75 -8.41 -7.42
CA ARG A 142 10.49 -8.85 -8.04
C ARG A 142 9.27 -8.23 -7.39
N ARG A 143 9.20 -8.19 -6.05
CA ARG A 143 8.13 -7.51 -5.31
C ARG A 143 8.04 -6.04 -5.71
N GLN A 144 9.16 -5.32 -5.65
CA GLN A 144 9.21 -3.89 -5.98
C GLN A 144 8.79 -3.63 -7.44
N TYR A 145 9.27 -4.44 -8.38
CA TYR A 145 8.87 -4.34 -9.80
C TYR A 145 7.37 -4.60 -10.02
N GLU A 146 6.81 -5.66 -9.42
CA GLU A 146 5.38 -5.97 -9.56
C GLU A 146 4.50 -4.92 -8.88
N ASN A 147 4.96 -4.33 -7.77
CA ASN A 147 4.30 -3.18 -7.15
C ASN A 147 4.26 -1.97 -8.09
N LEU A 148 5.41 -1.59 -8.67
CA LEU A 148 5.48 -0.51 -9.68
C LEU A 148 4.49 -0.76 -10.83
N ARG A 149 4.45 -1.99 -11.34
CA ARG A 149 3.53 -2.38 -12.42
C ARG A 149 2.06 -2.36 -11.97
N ARG A 150 1.75 -2.74 -10.73
CA ARG A 150 0.39 -2.67 -10.19
C ARG A 150 -0.08 -1.23 -10.08
N VAL A 151 0.78 -0.35 -9.57
CA VAL A 151 0.48 1.09 -9.45
C VAL A 151 0.35 1.74 -10.83
N ALA A 152 1.25 1.45 -11.76
CA ALA A 152 1.20 1.97 -13.13
C ALA A 152 -0.10 1.59 -13.87
N ARG A 153 -0.56 0.35 -13.74
CA ARG A 153 -1.84 -0.09 -14.35
C ARG A 153 -3.03 0.70 -13.82
N LEU A 154 -3.08 0.95 -12.51
CA LEU A 154 -4.16 1.74 -11.94
C LEU A 154 -4.13 3.20 -12.43
N ALA A 155 -2.92 3.75 -12.62
CA ALA A 155 -2.72 5.10 -13.12
C ALA A 155 -3.28 5.29 -14.52
N GLU A 156 -3.10 4.32 -15.42
CA GLU A 156 -3.62 4.38 -16.80
C GLU A 156 -5.16 4.46 -16.84
N ASP A 157 -5.85 3.83 -15.88
CA ASP A 157 -7.31 3.69 -15.87
C ASP A 157 -8.05 4.79 -15.05
N SER A 158 -7.32 5.69 -14.39
CA SER A 158 -7.90 6.65 -13.44
C SER A 158 -7.77 8.10 -13.95
N PRO A 159 -8.75 8.99 -13.72
CA PRO A 159 -8.61 10.42 -13.98
C PRO A 159 -8.04 11.18 -12.75
N GLY A 160 -7.25 12.23 -13.00
CA GLY A 160 -6.73 13.15 -11.97
C GLY A 160 -5.21 13.14 -11.76
N LYS A 161 -4.74 13.76 -10.67
CA LYS A 161 -3.30 13.82 -10.34
C LYS A 161 -2.81 12.47 -9.85
N LEU A 162 -1.77 11.93 -10.50
CA LEU A 162 -1.22 10.61 -10.22
C LEU A 162 -0.90 10.37 -8.73
N THR A 163 -0.20 11.30 -8.09
CA THR A 163 0.18 11.17 -6.68
C THR A 163 -1.03 11.03 -5.75
N ASP A 164 -2.13 11.74 -6.04
CA ASP A 164 -3.34 11.68 -5.23
C ASP A 164 -4.11 10.37 -5.45
N ILE A 165 -4.13 9.86 -6.69
CA ILE A 165 -4.69 8.54 -7.02
C ILE A 165 -3.92 7.45 -6.26
N ILE A 166 -2.59 7.48 -6.28
CA ILE A 166 -1.75 6.50 -5.58
C ILE A 166 -2.04 6.54 -4.08
N LYS A 167 -2.08 7.73 -3.46
CA LYS A 167 -2.40 7.88 -2.04
C LYS A 167 -3.79 7.36 -1.71
N LYS A 168 -4.78 7.57 -2.58
CA LYS A 168 -6.16 7.14 -2.38
C LYS A 168 -6.31 5.62 -2.43
N PHE A 169 -5.80 4.98 -3.47
CA PHE A 169 -6.05 3.55 -3.73
C PHE A 169 -5.00 2.62 -3.09
N PHE A 170 -3.77 3.08 -2.93
CA PHE A 170 -2.71 2.29 -2.30
C PHE A 170 -2.44 2.69 -0.84
N VAL A 171 -3.04 3.79 -0.35
CA VAL A 171 -2.92 4.25 1.06
C VAL A 171 -1.46 4.47 1.47
N LEU A 172 -0.63 4.94 0.54
CA LEU A 172 0.80 5.14 0.75
C LEU A 172 1.10 6.53 1.36
N PRO A 173 2.21 6.66 2.12
CA PRO A 173 2.76 7.96 2.52
C PRO A 173 3.10 8.86 1.31
N GLN A 174 3.13 10.18 1.55
CA GLN A 174 3.41 11.19 0.51
C GLN A 174 4.70 10.89 -0.27
N SER A 175 5.82 10.70 0.45
CA SER A 175 7.14 10.47 -0.15
C SER A 175 7.18 9.22 -1.03
N LEU A 176 6.52 8.15 -0.59
CA LEU A 176 6.46 6.91 -1.36
C LEU A 176 5.58 7.09 -2.61
N ALA A 177 4.44 7.76 -2.48
CA ALA A 177 3.58 8.06 -3.62
C ALA A 177 4.30 8.94 -4.67
N GLU A 178 5.11 9.90 -4.24
CA GLU A 178 5.95 10.72 -5.13
C GLU A 178 7.01 9.87 -5.85
N ALA A 179 7.69 8.96 -5.16
CA ALA A 179 8.64 8.04 -5.78
C ALA A 179 7.99 7.14 -6.85
N TYR A 180 6.81 6.57 -6.57
CA TYR A 180 6.04 5.84 -7.57
C TYR A 180 5.63 6.73 -8.75
N THR A 181 5.17 7.96 -8.46
CA THR A 181 4.78 8.95 -9.48
C THR A 181 5.93 9.21 -10.45
N ALA A 182 7.12 9.54 -9.92
CA ALA A 182 8.30 9.82 -10.71
C ALA A 182 8.73 8.63 -11.57
N MET A 183 8.77 7.42 -10.99
CA MET A 183 9.15 6.21 -11.74
C MET A 183 8.18 5.91 -12.89
N ILE A 184 6.88 6.06 -12.66
CA ILE A 184 5.86 5.82 -13.68
C ILE A 184 5.99 6.86 -14.80
N PHE A 185 6.14 8.14 -14.46
CA PHE A 185 6.33 9.23 -15.42
C PHE A 185 7.58 9.04 -16.28
N ILE A 186 8.72 8.70 -15.66
CA ILE A 186 9.98 8.42 -16.37
C ILE A 186 9.81 7.24 -17.32
N SER A 187 9.13 6.17 -16.88
CA SER A 187 8.90 4.98 -17.72
C SER A 187 7.94 5.25 -18.88
N ALA A 188 6.91 6.08 -18.66
CA ALA A 188 5.94 6.46 -19.68
C ALA A 188 6.61 7.23 -20.84
N ASN A 189 7.42 8.24 -20.50
CA ASN A 189 8.14 9.08 -21.47
C ASN A 189 9.42 8.44 -22.02
N ARG A 190 9.85 7.30 -21.45
CA ARG A 190 10.99 6.49 -21.87
C ARG A 190 12.34 7.22 -21.90
N PHE A 191 12.58 8.15 -20.97
CA PHE A 191 13.83 8.91 -20.93
C PHE A 191 15.08 8.01 -20.91
N GLU A 192 16.13 8.43 -21.63
CA GLU A 192 17.44 7.76 -21.62
C GLU A 192 18.18 8.09 -20.32
N THR A 193 18.44 7.07 -19.51
CA THR A 193 19.08 7.18 -18.18
C THR A 193 20.23 6.18 -17.99
N SER A 194 20.62 5.45 -19.04
CA SER A 194 21.61 4.36 -18.99
C SER A 194 22.99 4.78 -19.53
N LYS A 195 23.14 6.01 -20.03
CA LYS A 195 24.41 6.52 -20.56
C LYS A 195 25.45 6.72 -19.44
N ARG A 196 26.73 6.63 -19.82
CA ARG A 196 27.88 6.73 -18.89
C ARG A 196 27.94 8.06 -18.13
N CYS A 197 27.49 9.16 -18.73
CA CYS A 197 27.41 10.46 -18.06
C CYS A 197 26.49 10.44 -16.82
N PHE A 198 25.57 9.47 -16.72
CA PHE A 198 24.69 9.27 -15.58
C PHE A 198 25.19 8.25 -14.57
N ALA A 199 26.43 7.76 -14.68
CA ALA A 199 26.95 6.71 -13.80
C ALA A 199 26.89 7.10 -12.30
N ASN A 200 27.02 8.40 -11.99
CA ASN A 200 26.97 8.92 -10.62
C ASN A 200 25.60 9.49 -10.23
N ALA A 201 24.62 9.51 -11.14
CA ALA A 201 23.29 10.01 -10.85
C ALA A 201 22.50 8.96 -10.05
N SER A 202 21.83 9.41 -8.99
CA SER A 202 20.94 8.60 -8.17
C SER A 202 19.51 8.59 -8.73
N PHE A 203 18.65 7.72 -8.19
CA PHE A 203 17.22 7.79 -8.51
C PHE A 203 16.61 9.14 -8.09
N ALA A 204 17.01 9.69 -6.93
CA ALA A 204 16.51 10.96 -6.42
C ALA A 204 16.76 12.13 -7.40
N ASP A 205 17.91 12.14 -8.09
CA ASP A 205 18.21 13.16 -9.11
C ASP A 205 17.23 13.09 -10.29
N PHE A 206 16.93 11.88 -10.77
CA PHE A 206 15.94 11.69 -11.82
C PHE A 206 14.52 11.97 -11.35
N ALA A 207 14.19 11.62 -10.11
CA ALA A 207 12.88 11.88 -9.51
C ALA A 207 12.62 13.39 -9.39
N TYR A 208 13.62 14.16 -8.95
CA TYR A 208 13.56 15.62 -8.93
C TYR A 208 13.32 16.19 -10.33
N CYS A 209 14.09 15.75 -11.32
CA CYS A 209 13.89 16.18 -12.71
C CYS A 209 12.47 15.85 -13.21
N ALA A 210 11.99 14.63 -12.97
CA ALA A 210 10.63 14.22 -13.31
C ALA A 210 9.57 15.11 -12.65
N GLU A 211 9.74 15.46 -11.38
CA GLU A 211 8.86 16.37 -10.67
C GLU A 211 8.81 17.76 -11.32
N GLN A 212 9.96 18.33 -11.71
CA GLN A 212 10.00 19.61 -12.41
C GLN A 212 9.28 19.53 -13.76
N LEU A 213 9.53 18.47 -14.53
CA LEU A 213 8.85 18.23 -15.81
C LEU A 213 7.33 18.09 -15.64
N MET A 214 6.88 17.32 -14.65
CA MET A 214 5.46 17.17 -14.34
C MET A 214 4.82 18.50 -13.92
N THR A 215 5.53 19.31 -13.13
CA THR A 215 5.02 20.58 -12.60
C THR A 215 4.84 21.63 -13.70
N TYR A 216 5.79 21.72 -14.63
CA TYR A 216 5.81 22.80 -15.61
C TYR A 216 5.33 22.40 -17.00
N TRP A 217 5.48 21.14 -17.41
CA TRP A 217 5.34 20.71 -18.80
C TRP A 217 4.27 19.62 -19.01
N THR A 218 3.37 19.43 -18.05
CA THR A 218 2.14 18.64 -18.23
C THR A 218 0.93 19.57 -18.20
N SER A 219 -0.17 19.16 -18.84
CA SER A 219 -1.40 19.97 -18.99
C SER A 219 -2.15 20.20 -17.66
N SER A 220 -1.65 19.61 -16.56
CA SER A 220 -2.15 19.71 -15.17
C SER A 220 -2.25 21.13 -14.60
N ASN A 221 -1.75 22.16 -15.30
CA ASN A 221 -1.83 23.56 -14.89
C ASN A 221 -3.15 24.27 -15.23
N THR A 222 -4.07 23.62 -15.95
CA THR A 222 -5.45 24.11 -16.14
C THR A 222 -6.42 23.33 -15.25
N GLU A 223 -7.44 24.01 -14.69
CA GLU A 223 -8.35 23.41 -13.69
C GLU A 223 -8.73 21.96 -14.05
N PRO A 224 -8.53 21.00 -13.13
CA PRO A 224 -8.71 19.59 -13.43
C PRO A 224 -10.16 19.34 -13.81
N LYS A 225 -10.41 19.06 -15.08
CA LYS A 225 -11.69 18.50 -15.51
C LYS A 225 -11.83 17.14 -14.83
N PRO A 226 -12.96 16.85 -14.16
CA PRO A 226 -13.14 15.63 -13.36
C PRO A 226 -12.98 14.32 -14.14
N ASP A 227 -13.09 14.37 -15.47
CA ASP A 227 -13.00 13.22 -16.38
C ASP A 227 -11.71 13.21 -17.23
N ALA A 228 -10.73 14.09 -16.98
CA ALA A 228 -9.50 14.11 -17.75
C ALA A 228 -8.58 12.93 -17.39
N PRO A 229 -8.03 12.20 -18.38
CA PRO A 229 -7.08 11.11 -18.11
C PRO A 229 -5.87 11.62 -17.34
N VAL A 230 -5.23 10.76 -16.54
CA VAL A 230 -3.96 11.10 -15.88
C VAL A 230 -2.94 11.47 -16.95
N ASP A 231 -2.40 12.68 -16.84
CA ASP A 231 -1.38 13.16 -17.75
C ASP A 231 -0.02 12.56 -17.36
N LEU A 232 0.33 11.46 -18.02
CA LEU A 232 1.61 10.76 -17.85
C LEU A 232 2.64 11.19 -18.91
N GLU A 233 2.23 12.00 -19.89
CA GLU A 233 3.05 12.40 -21.02
C GLU A 233 3.32 13.90 -20.95
N LEU A 234 4.36 14.35 -21.65
CA LEU A 234 4.59 15.78 -21.82
C LEU A 234 3.51 16.37 -22.73
N ASP A 235 3.11 17.61 -22.43
CA ASP A 235 2.18 18.36 -23.25
C ASP A 235 2.85 18.74 -24.59
N PHE A 236 2.61 17.92 -25.62
CA PHE A 236 3.15 18.16 -26.95
C PHE A 236 2.60 19.42 -27.63
N GLU A 237 1.45 19.96 -27.18
CA GLU A 237 0.92 21.24 -27.66
C GLU A 237 1.80 22.38 -27.13
N PHE A 238 2.06 22.41 -25.82
CA PHE A 238 3.04 23.33 -25.22
C PHE A 238 4.44 23.17 -25.83
N CYS A 239 4.94 21.93 -25.97
CA CYS A 239 6.24 21.70 -26.62
C CYS A 239 6.25 22.16 -28.09
N GLY A 240 5.09 22.18 -28.75
CA GLY A 240 4.90 22.75 -30.07
C GLY A 240 5.08 24.28 -30.08
N GLU A 241 4.56 24.97 -29.08
CA GLU A 241 4.69 26.43 -28.92
C GLU A 241 6.14 26.88 -28.72
N LEU A 242 7.00 26.04 -28.11
CA LEU A 242 8.43 26.31 -27.94
C LEU A 242 9.14 26.55 -29.29
N LYS A 243 8.57 26.14 -30.43
CA LYS A 243 9.08 26.49 -31.77
C LYS A 243 9.16 28.00 -32.02
N ALA A 244 8.37 28.81 -31.31
CA ALA A 244 8.45 30.27 -31.38
C ALA A 244 9.82 30.81 -30.95
N LEU A 245 10.56 30.09 -30.09
CA LEU A 245 11.90 30.48 -29.63
C LEU A 245 12.93 30.50 -30.76
N LYS A 246 12.67 29.85 -31.91
CA LYS A 246 13.58 29.90 -33.08
C LYS A 246 13.87 31.32 -33.56
N LEU A 247 12.94 32.24 -33.35
CA LEU A 247 13.10 33.67 -33.66
C LEU A 247 14.34 34.29 -33.01
N LEU A 248 14.72 33.83 -31.81
CA LEU A 248 15.92 34.29 -31.10
C LEU A 248 17.21 33.87 -31.79
N SER A 249 17.18 32.80 -32.60
CA SER A 249 18.33 32.32 -33.37
C SER A 249 18.31 32.79 -34.84
N GLU A 250 17.12 33.00 -35.41
CA GLU A 250 16.92 33.37 -36.82
C GLU A 250 16.97 34.88 -37.05
N LYS A 251 16.38 35.70 -36.15
CA LYS A 251 16.41 37.16 -36.27
C LYS A 251 17.60 37.73 -35.51
N VAL A 252 18.63 38.16 -36.25
CA VAL A 252 19.87 38.74 -35.68
C VAL A 252 19.60 39.87 -34.68
N ALA A 253 18.65 40.77 -34.97
CA ALA A 253 18.31 41.87 -34.06
C ALA A 253 17.73 41.38 -32.71
N CYS A 254 16.93 40.30 -32.72
CA CYS A 254 16.40 39.71 -31.51
C CYS A 254 17.50 39.01 -30.71
N ALA A 255 18.38 38.27 -31.38
CA ALA A 255 19.53 37.60 -30.79
C ALA A 255 20.46 38.59 -30.06
N GLU A 256 20.85 39.67 -30.74
CA GLU A 256 21.74 40.70 -30.17
C GLU A 256 21.07 41.47 -29.03
N ARG A 257 19.76 41.75 -29.13
CA ARG A 257 19.03 42.40 -28.06
C ARG A 257 18.92 41.52 -26.82
N HIS A 258 18.62 40.23 -27.00
CA HIS A 258 18.59 39.25 -25.92
C HIS A 258 19.96 39.15 -25.24
N LYS A 259 21.04 38.98 -26.02
CA LYS A 259 22.43 38.99 -25.53
C LYS A 259 22.72 40.22 -24.68
N SER A 260 22.40 41.42 -25.19
CA SER A 260 22.64 42.69 -24.47
C SER A 260 21.88 42.77 -23.14
N LEU A 261 20.64 42.29 -23.09
CA LEU A 261 19.84 42.29 -21.86
C LEU A 261 20.40 41.31 -20.83
N VAL A 262 20.77 40.09 -21.25
CA VAL A 262 21.36 39.08 -20.37
C VAL A 262 22.70 39.57 -19.82
N LEU A 263 23.63 40.02 -20.68
CA LEU A 263 24.92 40.53 -20.26
C LEU A 263 24.78 41.68 -19.26
N ARG A 264 23.83 42.60 -19.47
CA ARG A 264 23.57 43.70 -18.54
C ARG A 264 23.13 43.21 -17.15
N GLN A 265 22.34 42.13 -17.08
CA GLN A 265 21.89 41.57 -15.80
C GLN A 265 23.01 40.82 -15.08
N VAL A 266 23.81 40.05 -15.80
CA VAL A 266 24.84 39.18 -15.19
C VAL A 266 26.16 39.90 -14.90
N ASN A 267 26.43 41.07 -15.51
CA ASN A 267 27.72 41.78 -15.51
C ASN A 267 28.43 41.90 -14.14
N THR A 268 27.67 41.97 -13.04
CA THR A 268 28.23 42.08 -11.67
C THR A 268 27.84 40.92 -10.75
N LEU A 269 27.14 39.91 -11.27
CA LEU A 269 26.59 38.80 -10.50
C LEU A 269 27.31 37.48 -10.77
N VAL A 270 28.06 37.39 -11.86
CA VAL A 270 28.86 36.21 -12.22
C VAL A 270 30.35 36.50 -12.13
N SER A 271 31.16 35.44 -12.09
CA SER A 271 32.62 35.54 -12.12
C SER A 271 33.13 36.21 -13.40
N THR A 272 34.32 36.83 -13.33
CA THR A 272 34.95 37.52 -14.48
C THR A 272 35.22 36.57 -15.65
N ASP A 273 35.61 35.33 -15.33
CA ASP A 273 35.90 34.30 -16.32
C ASP A 273 34.61 33.85 -17.02
N CYS A 274 33.53 33.66 -16.26
CA CYS A 274 32.20 33.39 -16.82
C CYS A 274 31.71 34.52 -17.71
N LEU A 275 31.87 35.78 -17.29
CA LEU A 275 31.44 36.93 -18.07
C LEU A 275 32.17 37.04 -19.42
N SER A 276 33.50 36.85 -19.40
CA SER A 276 34.34 36.83 -20.61
C SER A 276 33.93 35.69 -21.56
N ASP A 277 33.72 34.50 -21.02
CA ASP A 277 33.25 33.35 -21.78
C ASP A 277 31.85 33.60 -22.38
N LEU A 278 30.91 34.14 -21.61
CA LEU A 278 29.59 34.55 -22.07
C LEU A 278 29.64 35.55 -23.22
N GLU A 279 30.47 36.60 -23.12
CA GLU A 279 30.59 37.60 -24.19
C GLU A 279 30.99 36.98 -25.52
N SER A 280 31.86 35.97 -25.50
CA SER A 280 32.36 35.27 -26.69
C SER A 280 31.41 34.16 -27.18
N ASN A 281 30.81 33.40 -26.26
CA ASN A 281 30.10 32.15 -26.57
C ASN A 281 28.57 32.21 -26.42
N PHE A 282 28.00 33.36 -26.03
CA PHE A 282 26.54 33.51 -25.80
C PHE A 282 25.69 32.97 -26.96
N LYS A 283 26.06 33.27 -28.20
CA LYS A 283 25.28 32.85 -29.38
C LYS A 283 25.24 31.33 -29.52
N THR A 284 26.34 30.66 -29.18
CA THR A 284 26.45 29.20 -29.20
C THR A 284 25.58 28.59 -28.10
N LEU A 285 25.72 29.06 -26.85
CA LEU A 285 24.92 28.58 -25.72
C LEU A 285 23.42 28.83 -25.92
N SER A 286 23.05 30.03 -26.37
CA SER A 286 21.67 30.39 -26.71
C SER A 286 21.09 29.45 -27.77
N LYS A 287 21.85 29.18 -28.84
CA LYS A 287 21.44 28.25 -29.90
C LYS A 287 21.24 26.82 -29.36
N VAL A 288 22.08 26.35 -28.44
CA VAL A 288 21.92 25.03 -27.81
C VAL A 288 20.60 24.98 -27.03
N ILE A 289 20.35 25.94 -26.13
CA ILE A 289 19.12 25.99 -25.33
C ILE A 289 17.87 26.00 -26.23
N ILE A 290 17.87 26.83 -27.27
CA ILE A 290 16.76 26.91 -28.24
C ILE A 290 16.60 25.59 -29.01
N THR A 291 17.70 24.94 -29.38
CA THR A 291 17.65 23.66 -30.11
C THR A 291 17.01 22.58 -29.25
N ILE A 292 17.42 22.46 -27.98
CA ILE A 292 16.82 21.50 -27.03
C ILE A 292 15.33 21.80 -26.87
N ALA A 293 14.96 23.05 -26.56
CA ALA A 293 13.57 23.45 -26.35
C ALA A 293 12.67 23.16 -27.56
N THR A 294 13.14 23.50 -28.77
CA THR A 294 12.35 23.28 -30.00
C THR A 294 12.30 21.80 -30.42
N GLY A 295 13.30 21.01 -30.00
CA GLY A 295 13.36 19.57 -30.17
C GLY A 295 12.28 18.81 -29.41
N LEU A 296 11.82 19.31 -28.25
CA LEU A 296 10.82 18.65 -27.40
C LEU A 296 9.47 18.38 -28.09
N SER A 297 9.19 19.04 -29.20
CA SER A 297 8.04 18.71 -30.05
C SER A 297 8.15 17.34 -30.76
N HIS A 298 9.30 16.67 -30.67
CA HIS A 298 9.57 15.37 -31.25
C HIS A 298 9.87 14.34 -30.15
N ALA A 299 9.09 13.25 -30.11
CA ALA A 299 9.21 12.22 -29.09
C ALA A 299 10.62 11.60 -28.95
N ARG A 300 11.41 11.56 -30.04
CA ARG A 300 12.80 11.09 -29.99
C ARG A 300 13.69 12.02 -29.16
N GLU A 301 13.57 13.32 -29.37
CA GLU A 301 14.37 14.33 -28.65
C GLU A 301 13.92 14.41 -27.18
N VAL A 302 12.62 14.23 -26.91
CA VAL A 302 12.09 14.12 -25.53
C VAL A 302 12.79 13.00 -24.76
N ARG A 303 12.95 11.82 -25.37
CA ARG A 303 13.66 10.71 -24.73
C ARG A 303 15.09 11.08 -24.34
N ASP A 304 15.78 11.81 -25.21
CA ASP A 304 17.21 12.11 -25.06
C ASP A 304 17.42 13.44 -24.29
N ILE A 305 16.38 14.06 -23.72
CA ILE A 305 16.44 15.40 -23.09
C ILE A 305 17.52 15.52 -22.00
N PHE A 306 17.60 14.55 -21.08
CA PHE A 306 18.60 14.60 -20.02
C PHE A 306 20.02 14.47 -20.59
N LEU A 307 20.18 13.65 -21.62
CA LEU A 307 21.46 13.46 -22.29
C LEU A 307 21.89 14.76 -22.98
N ASP A 308 20.96 15.37 -23.70
CA ASP A 308 21.16 16.63 -24.40
C ASP A 308 21.51 17.78 -23.46
N ILE A 309 20.83 17.89 -22.31
CA ILE A 309 21.16 18.89 -21.30
C ILE A 309 22.57 18.65 -20.76
N VAL A 310 22.94 17.41 -20.46
CA VAL A 310 24.27 17.10 -19.91
C VAL A 310 25.38 17.35 -20.95
N GLU A 311 25.31 16.71 -22.11
CA GLU A 311 26.39 16.75 -23.12
C GLU A 311 26.49 18.12 -23.81
N LYS A 312 25.35 18.77 -24.11
CA LYS A 312 25.36 20.00 -24.91
C LYS A 312 25.42 21.27 -24.08
N LEU A 313 25.01 21.23 -22.81
CA LEU A 313 24.92 22.43 -21.96
C LEU A 313 25.80 22.32 -20.70
N ILE A 314 25.68 21.27 -19.91
CA ILE A 314 26.41 21.15 -18.64
C ILE A 314 27.90 20.91 -18.88
N GLU A 315 28.28 19.95 -19.72
CA GLU A 315 29.69 19.62 -19.97
C GLU A 315 30.50 20.82 -20.52
N PRO A 316 30.01 21.62 -21.49
CA PRO A 316 30.70 22.83 -21.93
C PRO A 316 30.86 23.89 -20.83
N VAL A 317 29.83 24.10 -20.02
CA VAL A 317 29.84 25.07 -18.90
C VAL A 317 30.83 24.66 -17.82
N VAL A 318 30.89 23.35 -17.51
CA VAL A 318 31.88 22.79 -16.57
C VAL A 318 33.29 22.87 -17.15
N ALA A 319 33.47 22.61 -18.46
CA ALA A 319 34.77 22.75 -19.12
C ALA A 319 35.25 24.21 -19.14
N ALA A 320 34.34 25.17 -19.21
CA ALA A 320 34.60 26.60 -19.06
C ALA A 320 34.78 27.05 -17.59
N GLN A 321 34.75 26.11 -16.63
CA GLN A 321 34.94 26.34 -15.19
C GLN A 321 33.91 27.27 -14.54
N TRP A 322 32.69 27.34 -15.09
CA TRP A 322 31.63 28.11 -14.46
C TRP A 322 31.20 27.44 -13.16
N THR A 323 30.92 28.25 -12.14
CA THR A 323 30.33 27.75 -10.90
C THR A 323 28.83 27.46 -11.09
N TYR A 324 28.26 26.66 -10.19
CA TYR A 324 26.79 26.47 -10.14
C TYR A 324 26.05 27.82 -10.04
N GLN A 325 26.59 28.75 -9.24
CA GLN A 325 25.99 30.07 -9.06
C GLN A 325 26.04 30.89 -10.35
N ASP A 326 27.17 30.85 -11.07
CA ASP A 326 27.31 31.54 -12.36
C ASP A 326 26.28 31.02 -13.37
N PHE A 327 26.19 29.70 -13.51
CA PHE A 327 25.27 29.06 -14.45
C PHE A 327 23.79 29.30 -14.10
N SER A 328 23.43 29.20 -12.81
CA SER A 328 22.07 29.50 -12.33
C SER A 328 21.68 30.96 -12.56
N THR A 329 22.60 31.89 -12.29
CA THR A 329 22.41 33.33 -12.53
C THR A 329 22.24 33.62 -14.03
N PHE A 330 23.06 32.98 -14.88
CA PHE A 330 22.92 33.06 -16.33
C PHE A 330 21.55 32.56 -16.81
N LEU A 331 21.12 31.37 -16.42
CA LEU A 331 19.83 30.81 -16.84
C LEU A 331 18.65 31.67 -16.39
N THR A 332 18.72 32.23 -15.18
CA THR A 332 17.71 33.15 -14.65
C THR A 332 17.64 34.42 -15.49
N ALA A 333 18.78 35.06 -15.75
CA ALA A 333 18.85 36.23 -16.62
C ALA A 333 18.42 35.93 -18.06
N PHE A 334 18.74 34.74 -18.56
CA PHE A 334 18.33 34.27 -19.88
C PHE A 334 16.81 34.24 -20.02
N ASP A 335 16.09 33.66 -19.06
CA ASP A 335 14.62 33.62 -19.04
C ASP A 335 14.01 35.02 -18.84
N GLU A 336 14.50 35.80 -17.87
CA GLU A 336 13.98 37.14 -17.60
C GLU A 336 14.10 38.07 -18.81
N ALA A 337 15.23 38.02 -19.51
CA ALA A 337 15.45 38.82 -20.71
C ALA A 337 14.43 38.51 -21.82
N LEU A 338 13.92 37.28 -21.91
CA LEU A 338 12.87 36.91 -22.89
C LEU A 338 11.55 37.62 -22.61
N ARG A 339 11.21 37.82 -21.34
CA ARG A 339 9.96 38.49 -20.92
C ARG A 339 9.96 39.99 -21.28
N ILE A 340 11.12 40.57 -21.53
CA ILE A 340 11.31 41.98 -21.88
C ILE A 340 11.27 42.20 -23.41
N LEU A 341 11.51 41.16 -24.22
CA LEU A 341 11.51 41.28 -25.67
C LEU A 341 10.09 41.57 -26.20
N PRO A 342 9.93 42.48 -27.18
CA PRO A 342 8.63 42.76 -27.76
C PRO A 342 8.08 41.53 -28.52
N PRO A 343 6.75 41.37 -28.60
CA PRO A 343 6.13 40.28 -29.35
C PRO A 343 6.56 40.30 -30.82
N ALA A 344 6.76 39.11 -31.39
CA ALA A 344 7.33 38.85 -32.73
C ALA A 344 6.68 39.57 -33.94
N ARG A 345 5.61 40.33 -33.74
CA ARG A 345 4.81 40.98 -34.80
C ARG A 345 5.25 42.40 -35.19
N TYR A 346 6.30 42.96 -34.58
CA TYR A 346 6.80 44.28 -34.96
C TYR A 346 8.19 44.18 -35.60
N ASP A 347 8.26 44.39 -36.91
CA ASP A 347 9.53 44.51 -37.66
C ASP A 347 10.20 45.89 -37.52
N GLN A 348 9.66 46.77 -36.67
CA GLN A 348 10.24 48.09 -36.37
C GLN A 348 10.29 48.33 -34.86
N PHE A 349 11.52 48.40 -34.33
CA PHE A 349 11.80 48.79 -32.96
C PHE A 349 11.82 50.32 -32.87
N TYR A 350 10.79 50.94 -32.29
CA TYR A 350 10.84 52.35 -31.90
C TYR A 350 11.31 52.48 -30.45
N PRO A 351 12.18 53.45 -30.12
CA PRO A 351 12.59 53.70 -28.75
C PRO A 351 11.44 54.32 -27.96
N VAL A 352 10.89 53.59 -26.98
CA VAL A 352 9.89 54.13 -26.05
C VAL A 352 10.61 54.90 -24.95
N VAL A 353 10.38 56.21 -24.92
CA VAL A 353 10.76 57.12 -23.83
C VAL A 353 9.69 57.05 -22.74
N ASN A 354 10.11 56.91 -21.48
CA ASN A 354 9.25 56.89 -20.29
C ASN A 354 8.51 58.21 -20.06
N ALA A 355 7.23 58.14 -19.65
CA ALA A 355 6.67 58.91 -18.52
C ALA A 355 5.28 58.39 -18.10
N PRO A 356 4.94 58.39 -16.79
CA PRO A 356 3.68 57.88 -16.25
C PRO A 356 2.61 58.98 -16.15
N VAL A 357 1.33 58.64 -16.30
CA VAL A 357 0.22 59.51 -15.88
C VAL A 357 -0.86 58.68 -15.18
N ALA A 358 -1.21 59.15 -13.99
CA ALA A 358 -2.19 58.59 -13.07
C ALA A 358 -3.63 59.03 -13.37
N ALA A 359 -4.56 58.21 -12.86
CA ALA A 359 -5.92 58.50 -12.40
C ALA A 359 -7.02 58.88 -13.44
N SER A 360 -8.16 58.17 -13.38
CA SER A 360 -9.34 58.69 -12.66
C SER A 360 -10.53 57.72 -12.65
N ASN A 361 -11.13 57.61 -11.47
CA ASN A 361 -12.42 56.97 -11.15
C ASN A 361 -13.60 57.60 -11.87
N ARG A 362 -14.58 56.79 -12.31
CA ARG A 362 -16.03 57.07 -12.21
C ARG A 362 -16.84 55.78 -12.10
N TYR A 363 -17.45 55.53 -10.93
CA TYR A 363 -18.69 54.75 -10.77
C TYR A 363 -19.91 55.69 -11.00
N PRO A 364 -21.13 55.17 -11.24
CA PRO A 364 -22.00 54.82 -10.11
C PRO A 364 -22.82 53.52 -10.26
N THR A 365 -23.12 52.98 -9.09
CA THR A 365 -24.10 51.97 -8.64
C THR A 365 -25.55 52.22 -9.05
N LEU A 366 -26.37 51.14 -9.08
CA LEU A 366 -27.81 51.06 -8.76
C LEU A 366 -28.16 49.56 -8.53
N THR A 367 -28.38 49.09 -7.27
CA THR A 367 -29.66 48.73 -6.60
C THR A 367 -30.40 47.50 -7.18
N ARG A 368 -31.13 46.62 -6.49
CA ARG A 368 -31.50 46.29 -5.09
C ARG A 368 -32.55 45.14 -5.20
N GLY A 369 -32.62 44.20 -4.24
CA GLY A 369 -33.82 43.38 -3.96
C GLY A 369 -33.55 41.87 -3.86
N SER A 370 -33.28 41.30 -2.68
CA SER A 370 -34.23 40.89 -1.61
C SER A 370 -34.98 39.57 -1.85
N SER A 371 -34.42 38.51 -1.25
CA SER A 371 -35.03 37.43 -0.44
C SER A 371 -36.55 37.20 -0.45
N LYS A 372 -36.94 35.91 -0.53
CA LYS A 372 -38.04 35.34 0.26
C LYS A 372 -37.92 33.82 0.49
N LEU A 373 -38.22 33.44 1.72
CA LEU A 373 -38.30 32.10 2.30
C LEU A 373 -39.46 31.26 1.73
N GLY A 374 -39.32 29.94 1.79
CA GLY A 374 -40.41 28.97 1.65
C GLY A 374 -40.06 27.63 2.29
N SER A 375 -40.61 27.38 3.48
CA SER A 375 -40.59 26.11 4.22
C SER A 375 -41.65 25.13 3.73
N SER A 376 -41.40 23.82 3.72
CA SER A 376 -42.42 22.81 4.05
C SER A 376 -41.80 21.44 4.39
N GLN A 377 -42.52 20.72 5.25
CA GLN A 377 -42.18 19.50 5.98
C GLN A 377 -42.44 18.18 5.19
N ARG A 378 -41.62 17.14 5.48
CA ARG A 378 -41.84 15.67 5.76
C ARG A 378 -43.06 14.92 5.15
N PRO A 379 -43.08 13.56 5.03
CA PRO A 379 -42.48 12.56 5.96
C PRO A 379 -41.95 11.21 5.41
N HIS A 380 -41.38 10.42 6.35
CA HIS A 380 -40.96 9.01 6.28
C HIS A 380 -42.12 7.99 6.08
N PRO A 381 -41.76 6.73 5.76
CA PRO A 381 -42.05 5.58 6.65
C PRO A 381 -40.79 4.71 6.83
N GLY A 382 -40.53 3.92 7.88
CA GLY A 382 -41.38 3.28 8.88
C GLY A 382 -41.48 1.77 8.61
N ASN A 383 -40.60 0.93 9.19
CA ASN A 383 -40.94 -0.48 9.39
C ASN A 383 -40.24 -1.14 10.59
N ARG A 384 -41.00 -1.94 11.35
CA ARG A 384 -40.68 -2.54 12.65
C ARG A 384 -40.91 -4.05 12.58
N ASN A 385 -40.08 -4.79 13.32
CA ASN A 385 -40.32 -6.08 13.99
C ASN A 385 -40.31 -7.39 13.17
N ASN A 386 -39.35 -8.26 13.52
CA ASN A 386 -39.59 -9.70 13.59
C ASN A 386 -38.81 -10.30 14.79
N ARG A 387 -39.50 -10.53 15.91
CA ARG A 387 -39.05 -11.40 17.00
C ARG A 387 -40.11 -12.45 17.23
N ARG A 388 -39.81 -13.71 16.91
CA ARG A 388 -40.65 -14.86 17.26
C ARG A 388 -39.76 -15.93 17.88
N ALA A 389 -39.75 -16.01 19.20
CA ALA A 389 -39.31 -17.18 19.94
C ALA A 389 -40.57 -17.90 20.47
N LYS A 390 -40.73 -19.18 20.16
CA LYS A 390 -41.71 -20.04 20.84
C LYS A 390 -41.07 -20.64 22.09
N PRO A 391 -41.76 -20.73 23.24
CA PRO A 391 -41.23 -21.32 24.45
C PRO A 391 -41.51 -22.83 24.51
N GLY A 392 -40.53 -23.59 24.98
CA GLY A 392 -40.67 -25.02 25.31
C GLY A 392 -39.35 -25.62 25.81
N GLY A 393 -39.16 -25.62 27.14
CA GLY A 393 -38.20 -26.48 27.84
C GLY A 393 -36.85 -25.83 28.24
N GLY A 394 -36.79 -25.27 29.45
CA GLY A 394 -35.55 -24.88 30.15
C GLY A 394 -35.04 -23.48 29.81
N LEU A 395 -34.88 -22.63 30.84
CA LEU A 395 -34.35 -21.25 30.77
C LEU A 395 -33.04 -21.18 29.95
N ARG A 396 -33.13 -20.76 28.67
CA ARG A 396 -31.98 -20.55 27.77
C ARG A 396 -32.16 -19.23 27.01
N CYS A 397 -31.08 -18.47 26.83
CA CYS A 397 -31.08 -17.31 25.93
C CYS A 397 -30.26 -17.63 24.67
N CYS A 398 -30.94 -18.15 23.65
CA CYS A 398 -30.42 -18.19 22.29
C CYS A 398 -31.01 -17.00 21.51
N GLY A 399 -30.18 -16.31 20.73
CA GLY A 399 -30.66 -15.18 19.94
C GLY A 399 -29.82 -14.91 18.71
N GLN A 400 -30.39 -14.06 17.87
CA GLN A 400 -29.76 -13.50 16.68
C GLN A 400 -29.87 -11.98 16.80
N LEU A 401 -28.76 -11.30 16.56
CA LEU A 401 -28.71 -9.85 16.41
C LEU A 401 -28.35 -9.61 14.94
N GLU A 402 -29.20 -8.86 14.24
CA GLU A 402 -28.72 -8.13 13.06
C GLU A 402 -27.68 -7.14 13.56
N GLY A 403 -26.42 -7.39 13.23
CA GLY A 403 -25.38 -6.40 13.41
C GLY A 403 -25.67 -5.21 12.53
N VAL A 404 -25.42 -4.01 13.02
CA VAL A 404 -25.25 -2.82 12.17
C VAL A 404 -23.92 -3.04 11.42
N GLY A 405 -23.94 -3.83 10.34
CA GLY A 405 -22.73 -4.26 9.62
C GLY A 405 -22.85 -5.57 8.82
N ALA A 406 -21.74 -5.99 8.20
CA ALA A 406 -21.65 -7.08 7.22
C ALA A 406 -21.65 -8.53 7.78
N SER A 407 -22.02 -8.74 9.04
CA SER A 407 -22.06 -10.06 9.69
C SER A 407 -23.25 -10.24 10.65
N TYR A 408 -23.65 -11.50 10.85
CA TYR A 408 -24.61 -11.95 11.86
C TYR A 408 -23.91 -12.57 13.06
N THR A 409 -24.41 -12.28 14.25
CA THR A 409 -23.93 -12.89 15.50
C THR A 409 -24.99 -13.81 16.07
N PHE A 410 -24.61 -15.07 16.27
CA PHE A 410 -25.40 -16.09 16.95
C PHE A 410 -24.73 -16.44 18.26
N TRP A 411 -25.46 -16.47 19.35
CA TRP A 411 -24.91 -16.81 20.66
C TRP A 411 -25.81 -17.76 21.44
N SER A 412 -25.18 -18.51 22.34
CA SER A 412 -25.82 -19.32 23.36
C SER A 412 -25.18 -19.00 24.70
N GLY A 413 -25.98 -18.78 25.73
CA GLY A 413 -25.49 -18.40 27.05
C GLY A 413 -26.59 -18.35 28.08
N ARG A 414 -26.23 -17.92 29.30
CA ARG A 414 -27.16 -17.86 30.42
C ARG A 414 -28.22 -16.77 30.27
N PRO A 415 -29.42 -16.98 30.82
CA PRO A 415 -30.48 -15.96 30.86
C PRO A 415 -30.02 -14.65 31.50
N LYS A 416 -30.66 -13.54 31.15
CA LYS A 416 -30.36 -12.20 31.74
C LYS A 416 -30.51 -12.18 33.28
N ALA A 417 -31.35 -13.05 33.84
CA ALA A 417 -31.57 -13.14 35.28
C ALA A 417 -30.43 -13.85 36.03
N GLU A 418 -29.53 -14.54 35.33
CA GLU A 418 -28.40 -15.26 35.89
C GLU A 418 -27.08 -14.51 35.67
N ARG A 419 -26.07 -14.82 36.50
CA ARG A 419 -24.70 -14.36 36.27
C ARG A 419 -24.21 -14.89 34.92
N ARG A 420 -23.70 -13.99 34.07
CA ARG A 420 -23.19 -14.33 32.73
C ARG A 420 -21.71 -14.70 32.77
N ASP A 421 -21.40 -15.81 33.42
CA ASP A 421 -20.06 -16.41 33.50
C ASP A 421 -19.85 -17.55 32.48
N ALA A 422 -20.79 -17.71 31.54
CA ALA A 422 -20.73 -18.64 30.43
C ALA A 422 -21.41 -18.06 29.18
N GLY A 423 -20.81 -18.30 28.03
CA GLY A 423 -21.38 -17.97 26.73
C GLY A 423 -20.47 -18.40 25.59
N VAL A 424 -21.09 -18.82 24.50
CA VAL A 424 -20.42 -19.15 23.23
C VAL A 424 -21.06 -18.37 22.09
N THR A 425 -20.30 -18.07 21.06
CA THR A 425 -20.75 -17.21 19.96
C THR A 425 -20.11 -17.59 18.63
N PHE A 426 -20.90 -17.54 17.56
CA PHE A 426 -20.41 -17.46 16.18
C PHE A 426 -20.74 -16.08 15.60
N ALA A 427 -19.73 -15.41 15.08
CA ALA A 427 -19.90 -14.27 14.18
C ALA A 427 -19.68 -14.77 12.75
N ILE A 428 -20.70 -14.65 11.89
CA ILE A 428 -20.72 -15.22 10.54
C ILE A 428 -21.02 -14.12 9.54
N TRP A 429 -20.15 -13.94 8.54
CA TRP A 429 -20.35 -12.97 7.46
C TRP A 429 -21.62 -13.25 6.67
N ASN A 430 -22.30 -12.19 6.22
CA ASN A 430 -23.62 -12.28 5.58
C ASN A 430 -23.62 -13.16 4.32
N ASP A 431 -22.53 -13.13 3.55
CA ASP A 431 -22.32 -13.96 2.36
C ASP A 431 -22.20 -15.45 2.67
N ILE A 432 -21.79 -15.81 3.88
CA ILE A 432 -21.74 -17.19 4.36
C ILE A 432 -23.11 -17.61 4.92
N VAL A 433 -23.77 -16.73 5.68
CA VAL A 433 -25.07 -17.03 6.33
C VAL A 433 -26.11 -17.49 5.31
N GLY A 434 -26.20 -16.81 4.16
CA GLY A 434 -27.16 -17.18 3.09
C GLY A 434 -26.90 -18.56 2.46
N ARG A 435 -25.72 -19.15 2.68
CA ARG A 435 -25.35 -20.49 2.18
C ARG A 435 -25.50 -21.57 3.25
N LEU A 436 -25.78 -21.23 4.50
CA LEU A 436 -25.85 -22.22 5.57
C LEU A 436 -27.09 -23.14 5.39
N PRO A 437 -26.95 -24.46 5.52
CA PRO A 437 -28.08 -25.40 5.47
C PRO A 437 -29.05 -25.21 6.65
N CYS A 438 -28.55 -24.72 7.78
CA CYS A 438 -29.32 -24.34 8.96
C CYS A 438 -28.57 -23.28 9.77
N LEU A 439 -29.30 -22.52 10.58
CA LEU A 439 -28.70 -21.58 11.53
C LEU A 439 -27.92 -22.33 12.61
N SER A 440 -26.93 -21.67 13.20
CA SER A 440 -26.15 -22.26 14.29
C SER A 440 -27.05 -22.62 15.47
N GLN A 441 -26.79 -23.77 16.09
CA GLN A 441 -27.57 -24.33 17.17
C GLN A 441 -26.83 -24.17 18.50
N GLY A 442 -27.43 -23.42 19.43
CA GLY A 442 -27.01 -23.44 20.84
C GLY A 442 -27.37 -24.77 21.49
N ILE A 443 -26.38 -25.48 22.04
CA ILE A 443 -26.57 -26.78 22.71
C ILE A 443 -26.81 -26.53 24.20
N ASN A 444 -25.92 -25.77 24.83
CA ASN A 444 -26.08 -25.25 26.20
C ASN A 444 -25.41 -23.86 26.31
N ASP A 445 -25.21 -23.33 27.52
CA ASP A 445 -24.56 -22.04 27.75
C ASP A 445 -23.05 -22.03 27.43
N ARG A 446 -22.45 -23.19 27.14
CA ARG A 446 -21.02 -23.43 26.94
C ARG A 446 -20.69 -24.17 25.63
N LEU A 447 -21.68 -24.62 24.87
CA LEU A 447 -21.51 -25.38 23.63
C LEU A 447 -22.52 -24.89 22.58
N MET A 448 -22.04 -24.66 21.36
CA MET A 448 -22.88 -24.41 20.19
C MET A 448 -22.26 -25.05 18.95
N SER A 449 -23.09 -25.36 17.96
CA SER A 449 -22.66 -25.98 16.71
C SER A 449 -23.11 -25.21 15.48
N LEU A 450 -22.32 -25.28 14.41
CA LEU A 450 -22.58 -24.70 13.11
C LEU A 450 -22.24 -25.73 12.05
N ARG A 451 -23.15 -25.97 11.10
CA ARG A 451 -22.89 -26.82 9.94
C ARG A 451 -22.61 -25.95 8.72
N LEU A 452 -21.39 -26.03 8.19
CA LEU A 452 -20.93 -25.25 7.04
C LEU A 452 -20.85 -26.16 5.80
N PRO A 453 -21.44 -25.78 4.65
CA PRO A 453 -21.26 -26.53 3.42
C PRO A 453 -19.87 -26.31 2.83
N LEU A 454 -19.29 -27.36 2.27
CA LEU A 454 -18.02 -27.38 1.57
C LEU A 454 -18.25 -27.74 0.08
N ARG A 455 -17.19 -27.74 -0.73
CA ARG A 455 -17.28 -28.17 -2.13
C ARG A 455 -17.59 -29.67 -2.23
N GLY A 456 -18.35 -30.05 -3.26
CA GLY A 456 -18.63 -31.45 -3.59
C GLY A 456 -19.59 -32.15 -2.62
N ASP A 457 -20.65 -31.46 -2.19
CA ASP A 457 -21.67 -31.97 -1.26
C ASP A 457 -21.11 -32.49 0.08
N LYS A 458 -19.97 -31.93 0.50
CA LYS A 458 -19.36 -32.19 1.81
C LYS A 458 -19.79 -31.10 2.79
N PHE A 459 -19.68 -31.40 4.08
CA PHE A 459 -19.97 -30.44 5.15
C PHE A 459 -18.86 -30.45 6.19
N ALA A 460 -18.64 -29.31 6.83
CA ALA A 460 -17.92 -29.21 8.09
C ALA A 460 -18.92 -28.96 9.24
N THR A 461 -18.73 -29.63 10.36
CA THR A 461 -19.38 -29.28 11.63
C THR A 461 -18.36 -28.56 12.49
N ILE A 462 -18.65 -27.31 12.82
CA ILE A 462 -17.86 -26.46 13.69
C ILE A 462 -18.56 -26.39 15.05
N ILE A 463 -17.86 -26.77 16.11
CA ILE A 463 -18.34 -26.66 17.49
C ILE A 463 -17.58 -25.52 18.15
N SER A 464 -18.28 -24.58 18.78
CA SER A 464 -17.70 -23.59 19.68
C SER A 464 -17.96 -24.03 21.12
N ALA A 465 -16.89 -24.08 21.91
CA ALA A 465 -16.90 -24.57 23.28
C ALA A 465 -16.29 -23.54 24.25
N TYR A 466 -16.84 -23.48 25.46
CA TYR A 466 -16.27 -22.73 26.58
C TYR A 466 -16.30 -23.60 27.84
N ALA A 467 -15.21 -24.33 28.08
CA ALA A 467 -15.12 -25.25 29.19
C ALA A 467 -15.19 -24.51 30.54
N PRO A 468 -15.70 -25.16 31.61
CA PRO A 468 -15.63 -24.62 32.95
C PRO A 468 -14.18 -24.34 33.38
N LEU A 469 -13.97 -23.37 34.26
CA LEU A 469 -12.66 -23.11 34.88
C LEU A 469 -12.21 -24.32 35.71
N MET A 470 -10.89 -24.43 35.91
CA MET A 470 -10.28 -25.43 36.80
C MET A 470 -10.85 -25.41 38.23
N THR A 471 -11.29 -24.24 38.71
CA THR A 471 -11.88 -24.05 40.04
C THR A 471 -13.38 -24.37 40.11
N SER A 472 -14.00 -24.75 38.99
CA SER A 472 -15.41 -25.15 38.95
C SER A 472 -15.61 -26.50 39.65
N SER A 473 -16.79 -26.73 40.22
CA SER A 473 -17.16 -28.01 40.84
C SER A 473 -17.06 -29.18 39.85
N ASP A 474 -16.68 -30.37 40.33
CA ASP A 474 -16.57 -31.58 39.50
C ASP A 474 -17.87 -31.87 38.73
N ALA A 475 -19.03 -31.75 39.38
CA ALA A 475 -20.34 -31.91 38.72
C ALA A 475 -20.56 -30.98 37.50
N ALA A 476 -19.95 -29.79 37.50
CA ALA A 476 -20.04 -28.88 36.36
C ALA A 476 -19.08 -29.25 35.22
N LYS A 477 -17.90 -29.78 35.56
CA LYS A 477 -16.92 -30.31 34.60
C LYS A 477 -17.44 -31.59 33.96
N ASP A 478 -17.90 -32.53 34.76
CA ASP A 478 -18.47 -33.80 34.30
C ASP A 478 -19.62 -33.56 33.33
N LYS A 479 -20.56 -32.69 33.71
CA LYS A 479 -21.67 -32.30 32.84
C LYS A 479 -21.21 -31.69 31.52
N PHE A 480 -20.19 -30.82 31.54
CA PHE A 480 -19.65 -30.26 30.30
C PHE A 480 -19.04 -31.34 29.39
N TYR A 481 -18.28 -32.26 29.96
CA TYR A 481 -17.65 -33.35 29.22
C TYR A 481 -18.69 -34.36 28.67
N GLU A 482 -19.74 -34.67 29.43
CA GLU A 482 -20.88 -35.48 28.99
C GLU A 482 -21.66 -34.82 27.84
N ASP A 483 -22.02 -33.54 27.99
CA ASP A 483 -22.72 -32.78 26.96
C ASP A 483 -21.87 -32.68 25.68
N ARG A 484 -20.55 -32.49 25.82
CA ARG A 484 -19.60 -32.48 24.71
C ARG A 484 -19.55 -33.83 24.02
N HIS A 485 -19.42 -34.94 24.77
CA HIS A 485 -19.37 -36.29 24.20
C HIS A 485 -20.65 -36.61 23.43
N THR A 486 -21.80 -36.25 24.01
CA THR A 486 -23.11 -36.38 23.37
C THR A 486 -23.16 -35.57 22.07
N LEU A 487 -22.70 -34.31 22.07
CA LEU A 487 -22.66 -33.47 20.88
C LEU A 487 -21.74 -34.06 19.78
N LEU A 488 -20.55 -34.52 20.15
CA LEU A 488 -19.61 -35.14 19.21
C LEU A 488 -20.19 -36.40 18.55
N ALA A 489 -20.95 -37.20 19.31
CA ALA A 489 -21.63 -38.39 18.78
C ALA A 489 -22.73 -38.06 17.75
N THR A 490 -23.30 -36.84 17.78
CA THR A 490 -24.29 -36.41 16.78
C THR A 490 -23.66 -36.00 15.44
N VAL A 491 -22.34 -35.80 15.39
CA VAL A 491 -21.66 -35.32 14.18
C VAL A 491 -21.57 -36.45 13.14
N PRO A 492 -22.10 -36.26 11.91
CA PRO A 492 -21.96 -37.27 10.86
C PRO A 492 -20.49 -37.57 10.55
N LYS A 493 -20.10 -38.84 10.49
CA LYS A 493 -18.71 -39.27 10.20
C LYS A 493 -18.19 -38.79 8.83
N THR A 494 -19.10 -38.47 7.91
CA THR A 494 -18.79 -37.91 6.59
C THR A 494 -18.44 -36.42 6.65
N ASN A 495 -18.83 -35.73 7.72
CA ASN A 495 -18.49 -34.33 7.91
C ASN A 495 -17.06 -34.18 8.41
N LYS A 496 -16.40 -33.09 8.02
CA LYS A 496 -15.19 -32.63 8.70
C LYS A 496 -15.58 -32.04 10.05
N LEU A 497 -14.91 -32.43 11.13
CA LEU A 497 -15.19 -31.93 12.47
C LEU A 497 -14.10 -30.93 12.88
N ILE A 498 -14.51 -29.75 13.30
CA ILE A 498 -13.64 -28.72 13.86
C ILE A 498 -14.23 -28.33 15.22
N VAL A 499 -13.42 -28.42 16.27
CA VAL A 499 -13.81 -28.00 17.62
C VAL A 499 -12.93 -26.82 18.01
N LEU A 500 -13.56 -25.67 18.24
CA LEU A 500 -12.91 -24.41 18.60
C LEU A 500 -13.40 -23.99 19.97
N GLY A 501 -12.59 -23.23 20.70
CA GLY A 501 -13.00 -22.73 21.99
C GLY A 501 -11.89 -22.66 23.00
N ASP A 502 -12.24 -22.15 24.17
CA ASP A 502 -11.38 -22.17 25.35
C ASP A 502 -11.75 -23.37 26.21
N PHE A 503 -10.82 -24.33 26.28
CA PHE A 503 -10.98 -25.55 27.04
C PHE A 503 -10.49 -25.45 28.49
N ASN A 504 -9.93 -24.30 28.90
CA ASN A 504 -9.42 -24.09 30.26
C ASN A 504 -8.50 -25.22 30.77
N ALA A 505 -7.80 -25.90 29.85
CA ALA A 505 -7.02 -27.10 30.12
C ALA A 505 -5.60 -26.99 29.55
N CYS A 506 -4.61 -27.44 30.32
CA CYS A 506 -3.24 -27.66 29.86
C CYS A 506 -3.08 -29.12 29.44
N VAL A 507 -2.51 -29.33 28.27
CA VAL A 507 -2.37 -30.66 27.66
C VAL A 507 -1.04 -31.37 28.00
N GLY A 508 -0.12 -30.66 28.65
CA GLY A 508 1.17 -31.21 29.09
C GLY A 508 2.14 -31.50 27.94
N THR A 509 3.29 -32.12 28.26
CA THR A 509 4.44 -32.33 27.34
C THR A 509 4.57 -33.75 26.77
N ASP A 510 3.73 -34.70 27.20
CA ASP A 510 3.88 -36.13 26.91
C ASP A 510 3.38 -36.54 25.52
N HIS A 511 4.01 -36.00 24.48
CA HIS A 511 3.68 -36.32 23.09
C HIS A 511 3.90 -37.79 22.75
N ALA A 512 4.84 -38.46 23.44
CA ALA A 512 5.17 -39.86 23.20
C ALA A 512 3.99 -40.77 23.58
N ALA A 513 3.31 -40.48 24.70
CA ALA A 513 2.10 -41.21 25.10
C ALA A 513 0.87 -40.86 24.25
N TRP A 514 0.83 -39.69 23.62
CA TRP A 514 -0.33 -39.17 22.86
C TRP A 514 -0.04 -38.93 21.36
N GLN A 515 0.73 -39.84 20.75
CA GLN A 515 1.11 -39.74 19.35
C GLN A 515 -0.13 -39.69 18.43
N GLY A 516 -0.20 -38.68 17.56
CA GLY A 516 -1.33 -38.46 16.64
C GLY A 516 -2.45 -37.57 17.21
N VAL A 517 -2.36 -37.19 18.49
CA VAL A 517 -3.29 -36.27 19.16
C VAL A 517 -2.59 -34.99 19.60
N LEU A 518 -1.39 -35.12 20.19
CA LEU A 518 -0.58 -34.02 20.70
C LEU A 518 0.62 -33.75 19.79
N GLY A 519 0.91 -32.48 19.54
CA GLY A 519 2.18 -32.04 18.95
C GLY A 519 3.36 -32.17 19.92
N PRO A 520 4.61 -32.11 19.44
CA PRO A 520 5.81 -32.30 20.26
C PRO A 520 6.09 -31.15 21.25
N HIS A 521 5.36 -30.02 21.17
CA HIS A 521 5.71 -28.78 21.86
C HIS A 521 4.72 -28.37 22.97
N GLY A 522 4.06 -29.34 23.62
CA GLY A 522 3.20 -29.05 24.77
C GLY A 522 3.96 -28.45 25.96
N LEU A 523 3.29 -27.63 26.78
CA LEU A 523 3.88 -26.93 27.94
C LEU A 523 3.18 -27.32 29.26
N GLY A 524 3.96 -27.34 30.34
CA GLY A 524 3.48 -27.58 31.71
C GLY A 524 3.03 -29.02 32.00
N GLY A 525 2.36 -29.22 33.13
CA GLY A 525 1.69 -30.48 33.47
C GLY A 525 0.26 -30.51 32.95
N CYS A 526 -0.29 -31.71 32.71
CA CYS A 526 -1.69 -31.82 32.31
C CYS A 526 -2.63 -31.49 33.48
N THR A 527 -3.57 -30.57 33.28
CA THR A 527 -4.41 -30.05 34.37
C THR A 527 -5.59 -30.95 34.73
N ASP A 528 -5.99 -31.90 33.87
CA ASP A 528 -7.22 -32.71 34.01
C ASP A 528 -7.01 -34.21 33.70
N ASN A 529 -5.90 -34.81 34.15
CA ASN A 529 -5.59 -36.24 33.95
C ASN A 529 -5.68 -36.73 32.48
N GLY A 530 -5.53 -35.83 31.52
CA GLY A 530 -5.57 -36.15 30.10
C GLY A 530 -6.97 -36.25 29.49
N LEU A 531 -8.04 -35.77 30.14
CA LEU A 531 -9.43 -35.90 29.66
C LEU A 531 -9.65 -35.29 28.26
N LEU A 532 -9.03 -34.14 27.96
CA LEU A 532 -9.10 -33.54 26.63
C LEU A 532 -8.39 -34.42 25.59
N GLN A 533 -7.20 -34.91 25.90
CA GLN A 533 -6.38 -35.76 25.05
C GLN A 533 -7.04 -37.12 24.78
N ARG A 534 -7.68 -37.72 25.79
CA ARG A 534 -8.48 -38.95 25.64
C ARG A 534 -9.62 -38.76 24.66
N THR A 535 -10.40 -37.69 24.81
CA THR A 535 -11.49 -37.40 23.86
C THR A 535 -10.96 -37.11 22.47
N CYS A 536 -9.82 -36.41 22.35
CA CYS A 536 -9.20 -36.22 21.05
C CYS A 536 -8.76 -37.56 20.42
N ALA A 537 -8.17 -38.47 21.20
CA ALA A 537 -7.81 -39.81 20.74
C ALA A 537 -9.04 -40.62 20.30
N GLU A 538 -10.11 -40.63 21.09
CA GLU A 538 -11.36 -41.34 20.82
C GLU A 538 -12.04 -40.88 19.52
N HIS A 539 -11.95 -39.58 19.21
CA HIS A 539 -12.59 -38.98 18.04
C HIS A 539 -11.61 -38.71 16.89
N TYR A 540 -10.37 -39.22 16.96
CA TYR A 540 -9.30 -39.00 15.98
C TYR A 540 -9.10 -37.50 15.66
N LEU A 541 -9.17 -36.66 16.69
CA LEU A 541 -8.95 -35.22 16.61
C LEU A 541 -7.48 -34.89 16.89
N LEU A 542 -6.95 -33.98 16.08
CA LEU A 542 -5.62 -33.41 16.27
C LEU A 542 -5.74 -32.06 16.98
N LEU A 543 -4.93 -31.85 18.02
CA LEU A 543 -4.76 -30.54 18.61
C LEU A 543 -3.81 -29.72 17.73
N ILE A 544 -4.36 -28.68 17.10
CA ILE A 544 -3.61 -27.86 16.12
C ILE A 544 -2.80 -26.73 16.76
N ASN A 545 -3.08 -26.36 18.01
CA ASN A 545 -2.41 -25.27 18.74
C ASN A 545 -1.34 -25.78 19.74
N THR A 546 -0.78 -26.96 19.51
CA THR A 546 0.31 -27.54 20.33
C THR A 546 1.64 -27.55 19.60
N PHE A 547 1.75 -26.74 18.54
CA PHE A 547 2.94 -26.52 17.74
C PHE A 547 3.55 -25.17 18.08
#